data_AF-A0A800ME80-F1
#
_entry.id   AF-A0A800ME80-F1
#
_cell.length_a   1.000
_cell.length_b   1.000
_cell.length_c   1.000
_cell.angle_alpha   90.00
_cell.angle_beta   90.00
_cell.angle_gamma   90.00
#
_symmetry.space_group_name_H-M   'P 1'
#
loop_
_entity.id
_entity.type
_entity.pdbx_description
1 polymer ?
#
loop_
_entity_poly.entity_id
_entity_poly.type
_entity_poly.pdbx_seq_one_letter_code
_entity_poly.pdbx_strand_id
1 'polypeptide(L)'
;MFSPRILSAACCALILSFMAGCNCCDSCDTCPSTTELAFESLSQGATSGVEDTHIVLARNPSEWDALWIAVNSASLSAKAAPEVDFSKEMVIGVFLGQRPTAGFGVMVLGCTIEKGMLSVQVRESKPPTGQAQATMVTRPYQLVKLAKTEGTPVLDWQ
;
A
#
# COMPACT_ATOMS: atom_id res chain seq x y z
N MET A 1 29.01 13.77 -52.84
CA MET A 1 28.55 15.17 -52.94
C MET A 1 29.11 15.90 -51.73
N PHE A 2 30.10 16.77 -51.99
CA PHE A 2 30.80 17.73 -51.12
C PHE A 2 30.60 17.71 -49.59
N SER A 3 31.69 17.38 -48.88
CA SER A 3 32.20 18.17 -47.75
C SER A 3 33.09 19.30 -48.33
N PRO A 4 33.66 20.31 -47.61
CA PRO A 4 33.46 20.84 -46.24
C PRO A 4 33.29 22.39 -46.21
N ARG A 5 33.03 23.01 -45.05
CA ARG A 5 33.61 24.34 -44.69
C ARG A 5 33.82 24.49 -43.17
N ILE A 6 35.05 24.17 -42.79
CA ILE A 6 35.91 24.73 -41.75
C ILE A 6 35.62 26.23 -41.46
N LEU A 7 35.62 26.64 -40.18
CA LEU A 7 36.59 27.63 -39.64
C LEU A 7 36.53 27.69 -38.10
N SER A 8 37.71 27.57 -37.51
CA SER A 8 38.04 27.75 -36.10
C SER A 8 38.61 29.16 -35.91
N ALA A 9 38.25 29.85 -34.82
CA ALA A 9 38.98 31.01 -34.26
C ALA A 9 38.46 31.22 -32.82
N ALA A 10 39.17 30.81 -31.77
CA ALA A 10 40.25 31.54 -31.11
C ALA A 10 39.80 32.89 -30.52
N CYS A 11 39.72 33.00 -29.19
CA CYS A 11 40.63 33.80 -28.37
C CYS A 11 40.05 34.09 -26.98
N CYS A 12 40.81 33.65 -25.97
CA CYS A 12 40.77 34.16 -24.61
C CYS A 12 41.02 35.67 -24.58
N ALA A 13 40.25 36.42 -23.78
CA ALA A 13 40.73 37.59 -23.05
C ALA A 13 39.76 38.01 -21.94
N LEU A 14 40.20 37.78 -20.69
CA LEU A 14 39.97 38.53 -19.45
C LEU A 14 39.03 39.76 -19.49
N ILE A 15 37.95 39.70 -18.69
CA ILE A 15 37.44 40.85 -17.91
C ILE A 15 37.03 40.33 -16.52
N LEU A 16 37.70 40.86 -15.48
CA LEU A 16 37.35 40.70 -14.07
C LEU A 16 36.23 41.69 -13.68
N SER A 17 35.37 41.23 -12.75
CA SER A 17 34.52 41.99 -11.82
C SER A 17 33.17 42.54 -12.31
N PHE A 18 32.06 41.89 -11.91
CA PHE A 18 30.99 42.54 -11.13
C PHE A 18 29.99 41.53 -10.53
N MET A 19 29.81 41.68 -9.22
CA MET A 19 28.75 41.25 -8.29
C MET A 19 27.45 40.60 -8.79
N ALA A 20 27.06 39.59 -8.00
CA ALA A 20 25.71 39.30 -7.50
C ALA A 20 24.62 38.79 -8.45
N GLY A 21 24.21 37.54 -8.20
CA GLY A 21 22.81 37.15 -8.25
C GLY A 21 22.32 36.46 -9.52
N CYS A 22 22.44 35.13 -9.58
CA CYS A 22 21.39 34.30 -10.17
C CYS A 22 20.98 33.24 -9.15
N ASN A 23 20.12 33.71 -8.24
CA ASN A 23 19.19 32.92 -7.47
C ASN A 23 18.18 32.26 -8.44
N CYS A 24 18.35 30.99 -8.78
CA CYS A 24 17.28 30.18 -9.40
C CYS A 24 17.63 28.68 -9.50
N CYS A 25 17.58 28.00 -8.35
CA CYS A 25 16.88 26.72 -8.24
C CYS A 25 16.25 26.58 -6.84
N ASP A 26 15.59 27.65 -6.41
CA ASP A 26 14.73 27.71 -5.23
C ASP A 26 13.28 27.43 -5.68
N SER A 27 13.02 26.22 -6.18
CA SER A 27 11.67 25.76 -6.59
C SER A 27 11.65 24.26 -6.83
N CYS A 28 11.56 23.47 -5.76
CA CYS A 28 10.45 22.52 -5.57
C CYS A 28 10.55 21.80 -4.21
N ASP A 29 10.54 22.54 -3.09
CA ASP A 29 10.32 21.95 -1.76
C ASP A 29 8.84 21.58 -1.54
N THR A 30 8.33 20.73 -2.42
CA THR A 30 7.25 19.82 -2.08
C THR A 30 7.72 18.44 -2.49
N CYS A 31 8.78 17.97 -1.84
CA CYS A 31 9.01 16.54 -1.77
C CYS A 31 7.75 15.94 -1.13
N PRO A 32 7.07 14.97 -1.76
CA PRO A 32 5.99 14.26 -1.10
C PRO A 32 6.56 13.64 0.18
N SER A 33 6.19 14.19 1.33
CA SER A 33 6.55 13.63 2.62
C SER A 33 5.68 12.40 2.84
N THR A 34 6.16 11.25 2.37
CA THR A 34 5.53 9.96 2.61
C THR A 34 5.86 9.52 4.03
N THR A 35 4.83 9.41 4.87
CA THR A 35 4.97 8.94 6.25
C THR A 35 4.71 7.44 6.29
N GLU A 36 5.70 6.65 6.71
CA GLU A 36 5.52 5.21 6.93
C GLU A 36 4.82 4.94 8.26
N LEU A 37 3.85 4.02 8.26
CA LEU A 37 3.09 3.61 9.43
C LEU A 37 3.43 2.16 9.78
N ALA A 38 3.87 1.96 11.02
CA ALA A 38 3.97 0.62 11.58
C ALA A 38 2.58 -0.02 11.72
N PHE A 39 2.50 -1.32 11.49
CA PHE A 39 1.29 -2.12 11.62
C PHE A 39 1.57 -3.45 12.31
N GLU A 40 0.53 -4.03 12.91
CA GLU A 40 0.55 -5.34 13.55
C GLU A 40 -0.51 -6.24 12.92
N SER A 41 -0.17 -7.49 12.63
CA SER A 41 -1.13 -8.45 12.05
C SER A 41 -2.04 -9.03 13.14
N LEU A 42 -3.35 -8.86 12.98
CA LEU A 42 -4.37 -9.35 13.93
C LEU A 42 -4.90 -10.73 13.54
N SER A 43 -5.18 -10.94 12.26
CA SER A 43 -5.72 -12.21 11.75
C SER A 43 -5.45 -12.34 10.26
N GLN A 44 -5.22 -13.57 9.80
CA GLN A 44 -5.04 -13.88 8.39
C GLN A 44 -5.65 -15.26 8.12
N GLY A 45 -6.20 -15.46 6.93
CA GLY A 45 -6.75 -16.76 6.57
C GLY A 45 -7.03 -16.90 5.09
N ALA A 46 -7.19 -18.15 4.64
CA ALA A 46 -7.56 -18.49 3.27
C ALA A 46 -9.08 -18.37 3.02
N THR A 47 -9.89 -18.33 4.06
CA THR A 47 -11.36 -18.31 3.96
C THR A 47 -11.93 -17.20 4.83
N SER A 48 -12.72 -16.33 4.21
CA SER A 48 -13.54 -15.31 4.84
C SER A 48 -14.97 -15.34 4.30
N GLY A 49 -15.89 -14.67 4.97
CA GLY A 49 -17.26 -14.45 4.48
C GLY A 49 -17.39 -13.40 3.37
N VAL A 50 -16.29 -12.77 2.97
CA VAL A 50 -16.27 -11.65 2.03
C VAL A 50 -15.97 -12.14 0.62
N GLU A 51 -16.83 -11.81 -0.34
CA GLU A 51 -16.77 -12.36 -1.71
C GLU A 51 -15.93 -11.50 -2.66
N ASP A 52 -15.96 -10.17 -2.48
CA ASP A 52 -15.32 -9.21 -3.37
C ASP A 52 -13.92 -8.80 -2.90
N THR A 53 -13.04 -8.53 -3.86
CA THR A 53 -11.75 -7.90 -3.60
C THR A 53 -11.96 -6.46 -3.16
N HIS A 54 -11.67 -6.13 -1.91
CA HIS A 54 -11.73 -4.76 -1.42
C HIS A 54 -10.92 -4.54 -0.14
N ILE A 55 -10.82 -3.26 0.24
CA ILE A 55 -10.23 -2.80 1.48
C ILE A 55 -11.32 -2.19 2.36
N VAL A 56 -11.33 -2.53 3.65
CA VAL A 56 -12.23 -1.96 4.66
C VAL A 56 -11.40 -1.36 5.77
N LEU A 57 -11.86 -0.22 6.29
CA LEU A 57 -11.28 0.43 7.45
C LEU A 57 -12.30 0.43 8.59
N ALA A 58 -11.87 -0.03 9.77
CA ALA A 58 -12.63 0.09 11.00
C ALA A 58 -11.91 1.07 11.93
N ARG A 59 -12.54 2.23 12.18
CA ARG A 59 -12.04 3.34 13.00
C ARG A 59 -12.67 3.38 14.40
N ASN A 60 -13.69 2.57 14.64
CA ASN A 60 -14.38 2.48 15.92
C ASN A 60 -14.78 1.02 16.24
N PRO A 61 -15.15 0.73 17.51
CA PRO A 61 -15.52 -0.63 17.93
C PRO A 61 -16.67 -1.24 17.12
N SER A 62 -17.69 -0.45 16.77
CA SER A 62 -18.87 -0.97 16.04
C SER A 62 -18.51 -1.40 14.61
N GLU A 63 -17.65 -0.64 13.93
CA GLU A 63 -17.13 -1.01 12.61
C GLU A 63 -16.25 -2.26 12.70
N TRP A 64 -15.48 -2.39 13.77
CA TRP A 64 -14.64 -3.56 14.00
C TRP A 64 -15.44 -4.82 14.24
N ASP A 65 -16.47 -4.76 15.08
CA ASP A 65 -17.36 -5.88 15.33
C ASP A 65 -18.06 -6.34 14.03
N ALA A 66 -18.54 -5.40 13.22
CA ALA A 66 -19.14 -5.70 11.93
C ALA A 66 -18.14 -6.37 10.96
N LEU A 67 -16.91 -5.83 10.87
CA LEU A 67 -15.84 -6.39 10.06
C LEU A 67 -15.45 -7.80 10.54
N TRP A 68 -15.34 -8.00 11.86
CA TRP A 68 -15.00 -9.28 12.45
C TRP A 68 -16.05 -10.34 12.18
N ILE A 69 -17.33 -9.99 12.29
CA ILE A 69 -18.45 -10.87 11.92
C ILE A 69 -18.39 -11.23 10.43
N ALA A 70 -18.19 -10.25 9.56
CA ALA A 70 -18.11 -10.47 8.11
C ALA A 70 -16.97 -11.41 7.72
N VAL A 71 -15.78 -11.24 8.33
CA VAL A 71 -14.63 -12.13 8.11
C VAL A 71 -14.94 -13.56 8.55
N ASN A 72 -15.59 -13.73 9.69
CA ASN A 72 -15.81 -15.04 10.31
C ASN A 72 -17.13 -15.71 9.90
N SER A 73 -17.98 -15.10 9.09
CA SER A 73 -19.31 -15.67 8.74
C SER A 73 -19.23 -16.98 7.93
N ALA A 74 -18.10 -17.24 7.26
CA ALA A 74 -17.82 -18.51 6.60
C ALA A 74 -17.18 -19.57 7.53
N SER A 75 -16.82 -19.21 8.77
CA SER A 75 -16.23 -20.11 9.75
C SER A 75 -17.31 -20.75 10.63
N LEU A 76 -17.19 -22.05 10.87
CA LEU A 76 -18.05 -22.77 11.83
C LEU A 76 -17.58 -22.61 13.28
N SER A 77 -16.37 -22.09 13.49
CA SER A 77 -15.82 -21.83 14.82
C SER A 77 -15.95 -20.34 15.15
N ALA A 78 -16.64 -20.05 16.26
CA ALA A 78 -16.72 -18.71 16.80
C ALA A 78 -15.36 -18.33 17.42
N LYS A 79 -14.71 -17.32 16.85
CA LYS A 79 -13.46 -16.75 17.36
C LYS A 79 -13.74 -15.40 18.01
N ALA A 80 -13.19 -15.16 19.19
CA ALA A 80 -13.25 -13.85 19.83
C ALA A 80 -12.45 -12.82 19.01
N ALA A 81 -12.98 -11.60 18.90
CA ALA A 81 -12.30 -10.51 18.24
C ALA A 81 -11.05 -10.09 19.06
N PRO A 82 -9.90 -9.86 18.42
CA PRO A 82 -8.76 -9.22 19.05
C PRO A 82 -9.11 -7.85 19.65
N GLU A 83 -8.50 -7.52 20.79
CA GLU A 83 -8.62 -6.21 21.43
C GLU A 83 -7.84 -5.14 20.63
N VAL A 84 -8.46 -3.97 20.45
CA VAL A 84 -7.90 -2.83 19.73
C VAL A 84 -8.27 -1.54 20.46
N ASP A 85 -7.30 -0.67 20.73
CA ASP A 85 -7.55 0.63 21.38
C ASP A 85 -7.90 1.68 20.31
N PHE A 86 -9.20 1.81 19.97
CA PHE A 86 -9.67 2.76 18.95
C PHE A 86 -9.47 4.25 19.29
N SER A 87 -8.95 4.57 20.48
CA SER A 87 -8.48 5.93 20.78
C SER A 87 -7.15 6.26 20.08
N LYS A 88 -6.34 5.24 19.75
CA LYS A 88 -5.01 5.38 19.15
C LYS A 88 -4.83 4.58 17.87
N GLU A 89 -5.58 3.50 17.71
CA GLU A 89 -5.44 2.51 16.66
C GLU A 89 -6.69 2.47 15.77
N MET A 90 -6.52 1.88 14.58
CA MET A 90 -7.59 1.50 13.68
C MET A 90 -7.22 0.19 12.98
N VAL A 91 -8.21 -0.50 12.40
CA VAL A 91 -8.01 -1.79 11.74
C VAL A 91 -8.26 -1.67 10.25
N ILE A 92 -7.38 -2.25 9.44
CA ILE A 92 -7.55 -2.43 8.00
C ILE A 92 -7.80 -3.91 7.72
N GLY A 93 -8.88 -4.18 6.99
CA GLY A 93 -9.12 -5.49 6.39
C GLY A 93 -8.85 -5.45 4.89
N VAL A 94 -7.94 -6.32 4.43
CA VAL A 94 -7.66 -6.54 3.01
C VAL A 94 -8.25 -7.87 2.60
N PHE A 95 -9.07 -7.87 1.55
CA PHE A 95 -9.75 -9.05 1.02
C PHE A 95 -9.37 -9.27 -0.43
N LEU A 96 -9.00 -10.50 -0.79
CA LEU A 96 -8.79 -10.88 -2.19
C LEU A 96 -10.07 -11.25 -2.91
N GLY A 97 -11.16 -11.48 -2.17
CA GLY A 97 -12.38 -12.06 -2.72
C GLY A 97 -12.17 -13.50 -3.18
N GLN A 98 -13.05 -13.97 -4.07
CA GLN A 98 -13.06 -15.37 -4.48
C GLN A 98 -11.81 -15.79 -5.28
N ARG A 99 -11.25 -16.96 -4.94
CA ARG A 99 -10.18 -17.64 -5.68
C ARG A 99 -10.57 -19.09 -5.97
N PRO A 100 -10.32 -19.60 -7.19
CA PRO A 100 -10.86 -20.90 -7.63
C PRO A 100 -10.13 -22.11 -7.05
N THR A 101 -8.92 -21.93 -6.52
CA THR A 101 -8.10 -23.00 -5.94
C THR A 101 -7.57 -22.59 -4.57
N ALA A 102 -7.07 -23.57 -3.83
CA ALA A 102 -6.31 -23.32 -2.61
C ALA A 102 -4.89 -22.82 -2.92
N GLY A 103 -4.27 -22.16 -1.95
CA GLY A 103 -2.88 -21.67 -2.04
C GLY A 103 -2.74 -20.19 -2.42
N PHE A 104 -3.86 -19.51 -2.64
CA PHE A 104 -3.88 -18.05 -2.67
C PHE A 104 -3.84 -17.47 -1.26
N GLY A 105 -3.17 -16.33 -1.11
CA GLY A 105 -3.09 -15.57 0.13
C GLY A 105 -2.85 -14.09 -0.14
N VAL A 106 -3.10 -13.25 0.85
CA VAL A 106 -2.78 -11.82 0.78
C VAL A 106 -1.90 -11.44 1.96
N MET A 107 -0.91 -10.62 1.68
CA MET A 107 0.01 -10.09 2.67
C MET A 107 0.09 -8.57 2.56
N VAL A 108 -0.17 -7.87 3.66
CA VAL A 108 0.16 -6.45 3.83
C VAL A 108 1.66 -6.35 4.05
N LEU A 109 2.33 -5.59 3.18
CA LEU A 109 3.78 -5.37 3.22
C LEU A 109 4.14 -4.06 3.93
N GLY A 110 3.29 -3.04 3.82
CA GLY A 110 3.55 -1.70 4.32
C GLY A 110 2.31 -0.83 4.28
N CYS A 111 2.27 0.16 5.18
CA CYS A 111 1.25 1.20 5.19
C CYS A 111 1.96 2.55 5.13
N THR A 112 1.58 3.40 4.19
CA THR A 112 2.18 4.73 4.01
C THR A 112 1.11 5.79 3.83
N ILE A 113 1.36 7.00 4.32
CA ILE A 113 0.51 8.16 4.10
C ILE A 113 1.21 9.15 3.21
N GLU A 114 0.57 9.49 2.11
CA GLU A 114 1.01 10.55 1.20
C GLU A 114 -0.20 11.40 0.80
N LYS A 115 -0.10 12.72 0.97
CA LYS A 115 -1.14 13.69 0.55
C LYS A 115 -2.55 13.37 1.05
N GLY A 116 -2.67 12.80 2.25
CA GLY A 116 -3.96 12.42 2.85
C GLY A 116 -4.56 11.10 2.33
N MET A 117 -3.83 10.35 1.50
CA MET A 117 -4.18 8.98 1.13
C MET A 117 -3.37 7.99 1.96
N LEU A 118 -4.02 6.94 2.42
CA LEU A 118 -3.38 5.80 3.09
C LEU A 118 -3.14 4.71 2.05
N SER A 119 -1.92 4.64 1.52
CA SER A 119 -1.50 3.56 0.63
C SER A 119 -1.17 2.32 1.46
N VAL A 120 -1.89 1.23 1.19
CA VAL A 120 -1.68 -0.08 1.80
C VAL A 120 -1.04 -0.98 0.75
N GLN A 121 0.26 -1.19 0.90
CA GLN A 121 1.04 -2.04 0.02
C GLN A 121 0.70 -3.50 0.30
N VAL A 122 0.23 -4.21 -0.72
CA VAL A 122 -0.27 -5.57 -0.61
C VAL A 122 0.35 -6.46 -1.68
N ARG A 123 0.63 -7.70 -1.31
CA ARG A 123 1.08 -8.75 -2.23
C ARG A 123 0.13 -9.93 -2.19
N GLU A 124 -0.29 -10.37 -3.36
CA GLU A 124 -0.97 -11.64 -3.54
C GLU A 124 0.07 -12.77 -3.59
N SER A 125 -0.03 -13.72 -2.65
CA SER A 125 0.67 -15.00 -2.74
C SER A 125 -0.13 -15.93 -3.64
N LYS A 126 0.56 -16.55 -4.60
CA LYS A 126 -0.03 -17.50 -5.56
C LYS A 126 0.54 -18.90 -5.32
N PRO A 127 -0.25 -19.95 -5.56
CA PRO A 127 0.25 -21.31 -5.51
C PRO A 127 1.33 -21.54 -6.58
N PRO A 128 2.31 -22.43 -6.34
CA PRO A 128 3.36 -22.75 -7.32
C PRO A 128 2.79 -23.24 -8.65
N THR A 129 3.31 -22.72 -9.75
CA THR A 129 2.94 -23.18 -11.09
C THR A 129 3.38 -24.61 -11.33
N GLY A 130 2.52 -25.42 -11.95
CA GLY A 130 2.85 -26.80 -12.33
C GLY A 130 2.69 -27.85 -11.24
N GLN A 131 2.23 -27.47 -10.04
CA GLN A 131 1.85 -28.42 -8.99
C GLN A 131 0.34 -28.63 -8.94
N ALA A 132 -0.08 -29.85 -8.58
CA ALA A 132 -1.48 -30.15 -8.33
C ALA A 132 -1.99 -29.29 -7.17
N GLN A 133 -3.06 -28.54 -7.41
CA GLN A 133 -3.71 -27.71 -6.40
C GLN A 133 -5.06 -28.33 -6.04
N ALA A 134 -5.46 -28.18 -4.78
CA ALA A 134 -6.82 -28.52 -4.39
C ALA A 134 -7.80 -27.54 -5.06
N THR A 135 -8.78 -28.09 -5.79
CA THR A 135 -9.87 -27.33 -6.40
C THR A 135 -10.90 -26.99 -5.33
N MET A 136 -10.55 -26.04 -4.47
CA MET A 136 -11.41 -25.53 -3.40
C MET A 136 -11.48 -24.02 -3.52
N VAL A 137 -12.71 -23.51 -3.60
CA VAL A 137 -12.95 -22.07 -3.63
C VAL A 137 -12.53 -21.47 -2.30
N THR A 138 -11.63 -20.49 -2.34
CA THR A 138 -11.10 -19.79 -1.17
C THR A 138 -11.42 -18.29 -1.25
N ARG A 139 -11.34 -17.61 -0.11
CA ARG A 139 -11.59 -16.16 0.05
C ARG A 139 -10.55 -15.55 0.98
N PRO A 140 -9.29 -15.38 0.52
CA PRO A 140 -8.22 -15.01 1.43
C PRO A 140 -8.34 -13.57 1.94
N TYR A 141 -7.90 -13.37 3.18
CA TYR A 141 -7.94 -12.06 3.84
C TYR A 141 -6.76 -11.87 4.80
N GLN A 142 -6.47 -10.61 5.11
CA GLN A 142 -5.63 -10.23 6.24
C GLN A 142 -6.20 -8.99 6.94
N LEU A 143 -6.19 -9.02 8.26
CA LEU A 143 -6.55 -7.92 9.14
C LEU A 143 -5.30 -7.44 9.86
N VAL A 144 -5.04 -6.14 9.78
CA VAL A 144 -3.92 -5.49 10.46
C VAL A 144 -4.42 -4.30 11.26
N LYS A 145 -3.81 -4.01 12.40
CA LYS A 145 -4.01 -2.76 13.13
C LYS A 145 -2.81 -1.84 12.97
N LEU A 146 -3.06 -0.54 13.02
CA LEU A 146 -2.05 0.50 12.92
C LEU A 146 -2.52 1.75 13.66
N ALA A 147 -1.63 2.74 13.78
CA ALA A 147 -1.98 4.05 14.30
C ALA A 147 -3.16 4.66 13.54
N LYS A 148 -4.06 5.32 14.28
CA LYS A 148 -5.27 5.96 13.75
C LYS A 148 -4.89 7.14 12.86
N THR A 149 -5.47 7.17 11.66
CA THR A 149 -5.25 8.26 10.69
C THR A 149 -6.52 8.57 9.93
N GLU A 150 -6.59 9.78 9.37
CA GLU A 150 -7.75 10.23 8.59
C GLU A 150 -7.65 9.85 7.10
N GLY A 151 -6.55 9.22 6.69
CA GLY A 151 -6.29 8.92 5.28
C GLY A 151 -7.34 7.99 4.66
N THR A 152 -7.69 8.25 3.41
CA THR A 152 -8.54 7.34 2.63
C THR A 152 -7.72 6.13 2.20
N PRO A 153 -8.15 4.89 2.50
CA PRO A 153 -7.40 3.69 2.15
C PRO A 153 -7.41 3.45 0.64
N VAL A 154 -6.24 3.18 0.07
CA VAL A 154 -6.03 2.77 -1.32
C VAL A 154 -5.15 1.53 -1.32
N LEU A 155 -5.55 0.52 -2.08
CA LEU A 155 -4.73 -0.68 -2.28
C LEU A 155 -3.62 -0.39 -3.29
N ASP A 156 -2.38 -0.65 -2.89
CA ASP A 156 -1.18 -0.55 -3.71
C ASP A 156 -0.62 -1.96 -3.93
N TRP A 157 -0.81 -2.51 -5.13
CA TRP A 157 -0.43 -3.88 -5.46
C TRP A 157 1.05 -3.96 -5.86
N GLN A 158 1.80 -4.82 -5.18
CA GLN A 158 3.24 -5.05 -5.36
C GLN A 158 3.55 -6.37 -6.05
#